data_AF-A0A9P6GXF9-F1
#
_entry.id   AF-A0A9P6GXF9-F1
#
_cell.length_a   1.000
_cell.length_b   1.000
_cell.length_c   1.000
_cell.angle_alpha   90.00
_cell.angle_beta   90.00
_cell.angle_gamma   90.00
#
_symmetry.space_group_name_H-M   'P 1'
#
loop_
_entity.id
_entity.type
_entity.pdbx_description
1 polymer ?
#
loop_
_entity_poly.entity_id
_entity_poly.type
_entity_poly.pdbx_seq_one_letter_code
_entity_poly.pdbx_strand_id
1 'polypeptide(L)'
;MEETMEFCKIVNLEINPKKSATNAVSLDTGVTKLDHTSSYKYLGITENYSSAPLANLKDRITKEISRRVNTLAKSKLSGRNMIRAINEYSLSLINYYIGVLDLELKYTELLTLKSGAH
;
A
#
# COMPACT_ATOMS: atom_id res chain seq x y z
N MET A 1 5.19 7.38 24.93
CA MET A 1 4.55 8.36 24.03
C MET A 1 4.81 9.79 24.50
N GLU A 2 4.69 10.07 25.81
CA GLU A 2 5.04 11.37 26.39
C GLU A 2 6.50 11.77 26.08
N GLU A 3 7.46 10.87 26.27
CA GLU A 3 8.88 11.09 25.89
C GLU A 3 9.06 11.42 24.40
N THR A 4 8.33 10.72 23.52
CA THR A 4 8.38 10.97 22.07
C THR A 4 7.82 12.35 21.72
N MET A 5 6.73 12.76 22.38
CA MET A 5 6.13 14.08 22.20
C MET A 5 7.06 15.18 22.68
N GLU A 6 7.70 14.97 23.83
CA GLU A 6 8.66 15.92 24.39
C GLU A 6 9.90 16.03 23.51
N PHE A 7 10.42 14.91 23.02
CA PHE A 7 11.51 14.90 22.06
C PHE A 7 11.17 15.70 20.80
N CYS A 8 9.99 15.47 20.21
CA CYS A 8 9.54 16.24 19.04
C CYS A 8 9.54 17.75 19.33
N LYS A 9 9.03 18.18 20.49
CA LYS A 9 9.07 19.59 20.88
C LYS A 9 10.50 20.13 21.02
N ILE A 10 11.40 19.37 21.66
CA ILE A 10 12.81 19.75 21.82
C ILE A 10 13.48 20.00 20.46
N VAL A 11 13.15 19.17 19.45
CA VAL A 11 13.68 19.33 18.08
C VAL A 11 12.81 20.22 17.19
N ASN A 12 11.87 20.98 17.77
CA ASN A 12 10.98 21.91 17.07
C ASN A 12 10.09 21.25 15.98
N LEU A 13 9.64 20.02 16.24
CA LEU A 13 8.66 19.30 15.44
C LEU A 13 7.30 19.26 16.15
N GLU A 14 6.23 19.43 15.39
CA GLU A 14 4.86 19.35 15.87
C GLU A 14 4.19 18.05 15.39
N ILE A 15 3.57 17.31 16.31
CA ILE A 15 2.82 16.10 15.99
C ILE A 15 1.41 16.48 15.55
N ASN A 16 0.94 15.89 14.46
CA ASN A 16 -0.43 16.06 14.00
C ASN A 16 -1.36 15.02 14.64
N PRO A 17 -2.14 15.36 15.67
CA PRO A 17 -2.97 14.40 16.40
C PRO A 17 -4.04 13.74 15.51
N LYS A 18 -4.48 14.40 14.44
CA LYS A 18 -5.48 13.86 13.48
C LYS A 18 -4.90 12.79 12.55
N LYS A 19 -3.57 12.73 12.42
CA LYS A 19 -2.86 11.73 11.61
C LYS A 19 -2.11 10.70 12.46
N SER A 20 -2.07 10.90 13.77
CA SER A 20 -1.42 10.00 14.72
C SER A 20 -2.44 9.09 15.37
N ALA A 21 -2.05 7.84 15.58
CA ALA A 21 -2.87 6.88 16.32
C ALA A 21 -1.97 6.02 17.22
N THR A 22 -2.54 5.48 18.29
CA THR A 22 -1.82 4.64 19.24
C THR A 22 -2.65 3.42 19.64
N ASN A 23 -2.00 2.26 19.77
CA ASN A 23 -2.60 1.05 20.37
C ASN A 23 -2.30 0.94 21.88
N ALA A 24 -1.55 1.89 22.44
CA ALA A 24 -1.20 1.89 23.87
C ALA A 24 -2.38 2.31 24.76
N VAL A 25 -2.27 2.00 26.06
CA VAL A 25 -3.24 2.43 27.08
C VAL A 25 -3.32 3.96 27.08
N SER A 26 -4.54 4.48 27.22
CA SER A 26 -4.91 5.88 26.97
C SER A 26 -3.99 6.86 27.70
N LEU A 27 -3.24 7.65 26.94
CA LEU A 27 -2.57 8.85 27.42
C LEU A 27 -3.40 10.06 26.98
N ASP A 28 -3.64 11.00 27.88
CA ASP A 28 -4.37 12.24 27.61
C ASP A 28 -3.54 13.18 26.72
N THR A 29 -3.47 12.83 25.44
CA THR A 29 -2.52 13.41 24.48
C THR A 29 -3.19 13.87 23.19
N GLY A 30 -4.53 13.80 23.13
CA GLY A 30 -5.32 14.13 21.94
C GLY A 30 -5.11 13.21 20.73
N VAL A 31 -4.24 12.21 20.83
CA VAL A 31 -3.96 11.20 19.79
C VAL A 31 -5.05 10.13 19.78
N THR A 32 -5.50 9.72 18.59
CA THR A 32 -6.55 8.71 18.46
C THR A 32 -6.09 7.34 18.97
N LYS A 33 -6.86 6.74 19.87
CA LYS A 33 -6.62 5.36 20.31
C LYS A 33 -7.22 4.38 19.29
N LEU A 34 -6.43 3.42 18.83
CA LEU A 34 -6.90 2.31 18.00
C LEU A 34 -7.53 1.24 18.91
N ASP A 35 -8.81 0.97 18.71
CA ASP A 35 -9.52 -0.14 19.33
C ASP A 35 -9.51 -1.39 18.44
N HIS A 36 -10.14 -2.48 18.89
CA HIS A 36 -10.15 -3.76 18.16
C HIS A 36 -10.91 -3.73 16.82
N THR A 37 -11.71 -2.69 16.56
CA THR A 37 -12.47 -2.50 15.31
C THR A 37 -11.82 -1.45 14.40
N SER A 38 -10.89 -0.67 14.92
CA SER A 38 -10.15 0.37 14.20
C SER A 38 -9.10 -0.21 13.27
N SER A 39 -8.87 0.52 12.19
CA SER A 39 -7.77 0.29 11.26
C SER A 39 -7.01 1.58 11.00
N TYR A 40 -5.75 1.46 10.63
CA TYR A 40 -4.91 2.60 10.26
C TYR A 40 -4.16 2.29 8.98
N LYS A 41 -3.69 3.35 8.31
CA LYS A 41 -2.97 3.21 7.05
C LYS A 41 -1.47 3.44 7.25
N TYR A 42 -0.68 2.39 7.15
CA TYR A 42 0.78 2.44 7.21
C TYR A 42 1.37 2.20 5.83
N LEU A 43 2.17 3.14 5.32
CA LEU A 43 2.83 3.05 4.01
C LEU A 43 1.88 2.58 2.88
N GLY A 44 0.64 3.08 2.86
CA GLY A 44 -0.33 2.69 1.84
C GLY A 44 -1.12 1.41 2.12
N ILE A 45 -0.69 0.57 3.07
CA ILE A 45 -1.35 -0.67 3.51
C ILE A 45 -2.31 -0.32 4.64
N THR A 46 -3.51 -0.90 4.61
CA THR A 46 -4.43 -0.77 5.74
C THR A 46 -4.17 -1.92 6.69
N GLU A 47 -3.87 -1.61 7.94
CA GLU A 47 -3.57 -2.55 9.01
C GLU A 47 -4.61 -2.43 10.11
N ASN A 48 -4.88 -3.54 10.80
CA ASN A 48 -5.74 -3.55 11.98
C ASN A 48 -4.97 -3.09 13.24
N TYR A 49 -5.64 -3.08 14.39
CA TYR A 49 -5.02 -2.71 15.68
C TYR A 49 -3.80 -3.55 16.08
N SER A 50 -3.69 -4.79 15.56
CA SER A 50 -2.54 -5.68 15.80
C SER A 50 -1.42 -5.49 14.77
N SER A 51 -1.45 -4.42 13.97
CA SER A 51 -0.49 -4.13 12.89
C SER A 51 -0.43 -5.21 11.81
N ALA A 52 -1.49 -6.01 11.69
CA ALA A 52 -1.60 -7.02 10.65
C ALA A 52 -2.29 -6.42 9.42
N PRO A 53 -1.78 -6.63 8.19
CA PRO A 53 -2.44 -6.22 6.97
C PRO A 53 -3.86 -6.79 6.85
N LEU A 54 -4.82 -5.98 6.42
CA LEU A 54 -6.18 -6.44 6.15
C LEU A 54 -6.22 -7.30 4.87
N ALA A 55 -7.08 -8.33 4.88
CA ALA A 55 -7.15 -9.37 3.84
C ALA A 55 -7.52 -8.86 2.42
N ASN A 56 -8.01 -7.62 2.29
CA ASN A 56 -8.52 -7.05 1.03
C ASN A 56 -7.43 -6.45 0.11
N LEU A 57 -6.16 -6.68 0.41
CA LEU A 57 -5.06 -6.10 -0.35
C LEU A 57 -4.95 -6.66 -1.78
N LYS A 58 -5.25 -7.94 -2.00
CA LYS A 58 -5.31 -8.54 -3.36
C LYS A 58 -6.35 -7.85 -4.24
N ASP A 59 -7.56 -7.64 -3.72
CA ASP A 59 -8.63 -6.93 -4.44
C ASP A 59 -8.22 -5.50 -4.80
N ARG A 60 -7.50 -4.83 -3.90
CA ARG A 60 -7.03 -3.47 -4.13
C ARG A 60 -5.98 -3.41 -5.25
N ILE A 61 -5.03 -4.35 -5.28
CA ILE A 61 -4.05 -4.45 -6.37
C ILE A 61 -4.77 -4.68 -7.71
N THR A 62 -5.72 -5.62 -7.75
CA THR A 62 -6.51 -5.92 -8.96
C THR A 62 -7.30 -4.69 -9.43
N LYS A 63 -7.93 -3.94 -8.51
CA LYS A 63 -8.67 -2.70 -8.82
C LYS A 63 -7.74 -1.63 -9.39
N GLU A 64 -6.56 -1.44 -8.82
CA GLU A 64 -5.60 -0.44 -9.32
C GLU A 64 -5.05 -0.79 -10.71
N ILE A 65 -4.71 -2.06 -10.95
CA ILE A 65 -4.28 -2.52 -12.28
C ILE A 65 -5.41 -2.33 -13.28
N SER A 66 -6.64 -2.75 -12.95
CA SER A 66 -7.83 -2.58 -13.81
C SER A 66 -8.10 -1.10 -14.12
N ARG A 67 -7.99 -0.22 -13.12
CA ARG A 67 -8.13 1.23 -13.29
C ARG A 67 -7.08 1.77 -14.25
N ARG A 68 -5.83 1.33 -14.13
CA ARG A 68 -4.73 1.74 -15.03
C ARG A 68 -4.97 1.26 -16.45
N VAL A 69 -5.38 0.01 -16.64
CA VAL A 69 -5.75 -0.54 -17.96
C VAL A 69 -6.84 0.30 -18.61
N ASN A 70 -7.94 0.57 -17.89
CA ASN A 70 -9.05 1.38 -18.39
C ASN A 70 -8.62 2.82 -18.75
N THR A 71 -7.69 3.39 -17.98
CA THR A 71 -7.15 4.72 -18.26
C THR A 71 -6.30 4.72 -19.54
N LEU A 72 -5.45 3.70 -19.71
CA LEU A 72 -4.58 3.57 -20.88
C LEU A 72 -5.36 3.22 -22.15
N ALA A 73 -6.42 2.41 -22.05
CA ALA A 73 -7.30 2.07 -23.16
C ALA A 73 -7.98 3.30 -23.78
N LYS A 74 -8.19 4.36 -22.97
CA LYS A 74 -8.76 5.65 -23.43
C LYS A 74 -7.70 6.64 -23.94
N SER A 75 -6.42 6.27 -23.91
CA SER A 75 -5.32 7.12 -24.36
C SER A 75 -5.01 6.92 -25.84
N LYS A 76 -4.18 7.79 -26.42
CA LYS A 76 -3.71 7.69 -27.81
C LYS A 76 -2.46 6.82 -27.98
N LEU A 77 -2.14 5.96 -27.01
CA LEU A 77 -0.96 5.08 -27.07
C LEU A 77 -1.15 3.97 -28.10
N SER A 78 -0.07 3.63 -28.80
CA SER A 78 -0.04 2.42 -29.62
C SER A 78 -0.19 1.17 -28.74
N GLY A 79 -0.66 0.05 -29.31
CA GLY A 79 -0.81 -1.20 -28.56
C GLY A 79 0.48 -1.65 -27.88
N ARG A 80 1.62 -1.51 -28.56
CA ARG A 80 2.96 -1.78 -27.99
C ARG A 80 3.24 -0.94 -26.74
N ASN A 81 2.99 0.38 -26.82
CA ASN A 81 3.26 1.30 -25.71
C ASN A 81 2.26 1.10 -24.56
N MET A 82 1.01 0.74 -24.88
CA MET A 82 -0.01 0.42 -23.89
C MET A 82 0.37 -0.82 -23.07
N ILE A 83 0.75 -1.92 -23.73
CA ILE A 83 1.19 -3.16 -23.07
C ILE A 83 2.40 -2.87 -22.17
N ARG A 84 3.38 -2.11 -22.67
CA ARG A 84 4.55 -1.71 -21.88
C ARG A 84 4.16 -0.93 -20.63
N ALA A 85 3.29 0.07 -20.77
CA ALA A 85 2.86 0.91 -19.65
C ALA A 85 2.04 0.13 -18.60
N ILE A 86 1.22 -0.85 -19.04
CA ILE A 86 0.51 -1.75 -18.13
C ILE A 86 1.51 -2.62 -17.36
N ASN A 87 2.46 -3.24 -18.06
CA ASN A 87 3.44 -4.14 -17.44
C ASN A 87 4.33 -3.42 -16.43
N GLU A 88 4.87 -2.25 -16.77
CA GLU A 88 5.70 -1.46 -15.86
C GLU A 88 4.94 -1.07 -14.58
N TYR A 89 3.68 -0.63 -14.71
CA TYR A 89 2.84 -0.28 -13.57
C TYR A 89 2.50 -1.50 -12.69
N SER A 90 2.03 -2.59 -13.31
CA SER A 90 1.64 -3.81 -12.58
C SER A 90 2.81 -4.45 -11.86
N LEU A 91 3.98 -4.55 -12.51
CA LEU A 91 5.19 -5.08 -11.88
C LEU A 91 5.63 -4.24 -10.69
N SER A 92 5.64 -2.90 -10.84
CA SER A 92 5.98 -2.02 -9.72
C SER A 92 5.02 -2.19 -8.54
N LEU A 93 3.72 -2.36 -8.81
CA LEU A 93 2.71 -2.52 -7.77
C LEU A 93 2.84 -3.88 -7.07
N ILE A 94 3.03 -4.96 -7.82
CA ILE A 94 3.23 -6.31 -7.28
C ILE A 94 4.51 -6.37 -6.44
N ASN A 95 5.61 -5.83 -6.96
CA ASN A 95 6.90 -5.81 -6.24
C ASN A 95 6.82 -5.05 -4.91
N TYR A 96 5.97 -4.02 -4.82
CA TYR A 96 5.76 -3.30 -3.56
C TYR A 96 5.08 -4.18 -2.48
N TYR A 97 4.12 -5.03 -2.89
CA TYR A 97 3.32 -5.83 -1.95
C TYR A 97 3.81 -7.27 -1.77
N ILE A 98 4.86 -7.69 -2.48
CA ILE A 98 5.37 -9.07 -2.47
C ILE A 98 5.82 -9.57 -1.10
N GLY A 99 6.33 -8.70 -0.23
CA GLY A 99 6.74 -9.04 1.13
C GLY A 99 5.63 -8.94 2.17
N VAL A 100 4.45 -8.44 1.77
CA VAL A 100 3.30 -8.18 2.65
C VAL A 100 2.20 -9.20 2.40
N LEU A 101 1.99 -9.54 1.13
CA LEU A 101 1.10 -10.61 0.73
C LEU A 101 1.89 -11.90 0.64
N ASP A 102 1.33 -12.98 1.17
CA ASP A 102 1.68 -14.33 0.75
C ASP A 102 1.13 -14.56 -0.67
N LEU A 103 1.79 -13.91 -1.63
CA LEU A 103 1.65 -14.19 -3.04
C LEU A 103 2.53 -15.41 -3.29
N GLU A 104 1.93 -16.59 -3.37
CA GLU A 104 2.56 -17.70 -4.08
C GLU A 104 2.88 -17.21 -5.49
N LEU A 105 4.13 -16.85 -5.69
CA LEU A 105 4.60 -16.47 -7.00
C LEU A 105 4.74 -17.76 -7.79
N LYS A 106 3.68 -18.12 -8.51
CA LYS A 106 3.82 -18.92 -9.73
C LYS A 106 4.54 -18.05 -10.78
N TYR A 107 5.80 -17.72 -10.51
CA TYR A 107 6.69 -16.95 -11.38
C TYR A 107 6.79 -17.53 -12.79
N THR A 108 6.40 -18.78 -12.98
CA THR A 108 6.56 -19.54 -14.22
C THR A 108 5.51 -19.27 -15.30
N GLU A 109 4.32 -18.74 -14.99
CA GLU A 109 3.25 -18.59 -16.00
C GLU A 109 3.08 -17.16 -16.55
N LEU A 110 3.50 -16.13 -15.81
CA LEU A 110 3.35 -14.73 -16.25
C LEU A 110 4.52 -14.23 -17.11
N LEU A 111 5.70 -14.86 -16.98
CA LEU A 111 6.91 -14.49 -17.73
C LEU A 111 7.00 -15.19 -19.10
N THR A 112 6.28 -16.29 -19.33
CA THR A 112 6.34 -17.06 -20.59
C THR A 112 5.72 -16.35 -21.79
N LEU A 113 4.93 -15.29 -21.58
CA LEU A 113 4.49 -14.41 -22.68
C LEU A 113 5.60 -13.49 -23.22
N LYS A 114 6.76 -13.40 -22.56
CA LYS A 114 7.89 -12.56 -22.99
C LYS A 114 9.00 -13.29 -23.76
N SER A 115 8.94 -14.61 -23.93
CA SER A 115 10.02 -15.38 -24.59
C SER A 115 9.62 -16.08 -25.90
N GLY A 116 8.40 -15.87 -26.42
CA GLY A 116 7.87 -16.59 -27.59
C GLY A 116 7.69 -15.75 -28.86
N ALA A 117 8.36 -14.62 -29.01
CA ALA A 117 8.25 -13.79 -30.21
C ALA A 117 9.59 -13.17 -30.60
N HIS A 118 10.53 -14.00 -31.06
CA HIS A 118 11.55 -13.66 -32.04
C HIS A 118 12.07 -14.94 -32.71
#